data_AF-A0A4R2H8Z2-F1
#
_entry.id   AF-A0A4R2H8Z2-F1
#
_cell.length_a   1.000
_cell.length_b   1.000
_cell.length_c   1.000
_cell.angle_alpha   90.00
_cell.angle_beta   90.00
_cell.angle_gamma   90.00
#
_symmetry.space_group_name_H-M   'P 1'
#
loop_
_entity.id
_entity.type
_entity.pdbx_description
1 polymer ?
#
loop_
_entity_poly.entity_id
_entity_poly.type
_entity_poly.pdbx_seq_one_letter_code
_entity_poly.pdbx_strand_id
1 'polypeptide(L)'
;MTNLAAAQTLAEVGEIVRVEARRLTGAQGATFVLREQDRCFYADEDAIAPLWKGQRFPITSCISGWAMQHDETAVVPNIELDKRIPLEAYMPTFVRSLLMVPVGSPTPTAAIGAYWSRHHHATKRQIDDLQRLAGRTAEAIRRIGLADAPWAPTFSNG
;
A
#
# COMPACT_ATOMS: atom_id res chain seq x y z
N MET A 1 -8.25 -13.98 -14.73
CA MET A 1 -8.49 -12.53 -14.57
C MET A 1 -9.22 -12.33 -13.27
N THR A 2 -8.51 -11.96 -12.20
CA THR A 2 -9.12 -11.77 -10.89
C THR A 2 -9.61 -10.31 -10.79
N ASN A 3 -10.90 -10.11 -10.52
CA ASN A 3 -11.56 -8.80 -10.54
C ASN A 3 -11.93 -8.39 -9.11
N LEU A 4 -11.60 -7.15 -8.70
CA LEU A 4 -12.00 -6.58 -7.41
C LEU A 4 -13.50 -6.66 -7.13
N ALA A 5 -14.34 -6.58 -8.17
CA ALA A 5 -15.79 -6.71 -8.01
C ALA A 5 -16.24 -8.11 -7.59
N ALA A 6 -15.44 -9.15 -7.86
CA ALA A 6 -15.73 -10.53 -7.53
C ALA A 6 -15.04 -11.00 -6.23
N ALA A 7 -14.06 -10.25 -5.71
CA ALA A 7 -13.36 -10.61 -4.48
C ALA A 7 -14.34 -10.77 -3.30
N GLN A 8 -14.20 -11.80 -2.49
CA GLN A 8 -15.04 -12.06 -1.32
C GLN A 8 -14.30 -11.82 -0.01
N THR A 9 -12.97 -11.75 -0.04
CA THR A 9 -12.12 -11.55 1.15
C THR A 9 -11.12 -10.42 0.97
N LEU A 10 -10.65 -9.84 2.08
CA LEU A 10 -9.57 -8.84 2.04
C LEU A 10 -8.23 -9.42 1.57
N ALA A 11 -8.01 -10.73 1.76
CA ALA A 11 -6.84 -11.42 1.21
C ALA A 11 -6.86 -11.38 -0.33
N GLU A 12 -7.98 -11.76 -0.95
CA GLU A 12 -8.14 -11.68 -2.40
C GLU A 12 -8.01 -10.24 -2.91
N VAL A 13 -8.55 -9.26 -2.17
CA VAL A 13 -8.34 -7.84 -2.50
C VAL A 13 -6.85 -7.51 -2.50
N GLY A 14 -6.11 -7.89 -1.47
CA GLY A 14 -4.66 -7.67 -1.37
C GLY A 14 -3.90 -8.29 -2.53
N GLU A 15 -4.19 -9.55 -2.86
CA GLU A 15 -3.56 -10.28 -3.97
C GLU A 15 -3.78 -9.60 -5.32
N ILE A 16 -5.01 -9.15 -5.60
CA ILE A 16 -5.34 -8.45 -6.83
C ILE A 16 -4.64 -7.08 -6.88
N VAL A 17 -4.74 -6.32 -5.79
CA VAL A 17 -4.27 -4.93 -5.72
C VAL A 17 -2.76 -4.85 -5.92
N ARG A 18 -1.98 -5.71 -5.26
CA ARG A 18 -0.52 -5.65 -5.37
C ARG A 18 -0.05 -5.90 -6.81
N VAL A 19 -0.65 -6.86 -7.51
CA VAL A 19 -0.28 -7.22 -8.89
C VAL A 19 -0.70 -6.11 -9.84
N GLU A 20 -1.93 -5.61 -9.72
CA GLU A 20 -2.44 -4.55 -10.58
C GLU A 20 -1.70 -3.23 -10.36
N ALA A 21 -1.38 -2.86 -9.11
CA ALA A 21 -0.61 -1.67 -8.79
C ALA A 21 0.77 -1.71 -9.45
N ARG A 22 1.48 -2.84 -9.35
CA ARG A 22 2.78 -3.03 -9.99
C ARG A 22 2.67 -2.97 -11.51
N ARG A 23 1.68 -3.64 -12.10
CA ARG A 23 1.44 -3.67 -13.55
C ARG A 23 1.10 -2.30 -14.14
N LEU A 24 0.17 -1.57 -13.50
CA LEU A 24 -0.29 -0.25 -13.97
C LEU A 24 0.84 0.79 -13.92
N THR A 25 1.69 0.72 -12.89
CA THR A 25 2.75 1.70 -12.67
C THR A 25 4.07 1.32 -13.35
N GLY A 26 4.29 0.05 -13.67
CA GLY A 26 5.60 -0.46 -14.11
C GLY A 26 6.65 -0.43 -13.00
N ALA A 27 6.21 -0.39 -11.74
CA ALA A 27 7.08 -0.39 -10.57
C ALA A 27 7.72 -1.76 -10.34
N GLN A 28 8.80 -1.78 -9.54
CA GLN A 28 9.49 -3.01 -9.16
C GLN A 28 8.95 -3.63 -7.88
N GLY A 29 8.18 -2.86 -7.12
CA GLY A 29 7.37 -3.37 -6.01
C GLY A 29 6.05 -2.62 -5.88
N ALA A 30 5.06 -3.28 -5.31
CA ALA A 30 3.83 -2.67 -4.86
C ALA A 30 3.36 -3.32 -3.56
N THR A 31 2.63 -2.56 -2.75
CA THR A 31 2.04 -3.05 -1.50
C THR A 31 0.58 -2.64 -1.37
N PHE A 32 -0.16 -3.46 -0.64
CA PHE A 32 -1.46 -3.10 -0.08
C PHE A 32 -1.31 -3.00 1.44
N VAL A 33 -1.79 -1.91 2.03
CA VAL A 33 -1.67 -1.63 3.47
C VAL A 33 -3.06 -1.41 4.05
N LEU A 34 -3.40 -2.04 5.16
CA LEU A 34 -4.63 -1.75 5.91
C LEU A 34 -4.32 -0.89 7.13
N ARG A 35 -5.25 0.01 7.47
CA ARG A 35 -5.26 0.72 8.73
C ARG A 35 -5.86 -0.17 9.82
N GLU A 36 -5.08 -0.43 10.85
CA GLU A 36 -5.48 -1.14 12.07
C GLU A 36 -5.35 -0.16 13.23
N GLN A 37 -6.42 0.60 13.51
CA GLN A 37 -6.43 1.68 14.50
C GLN A 37 -5.31 2.73 14.22
N ASP A 38 -4.32 2.82 15.12
CA ASP A 38 -3.15 3.70 15.04
C ASP A 38 -1.93 3.02 14.40
N ARG A 39 -2.14 1.91 13.68
CA ARG A 39 -1.11 1.17 12.98
C ARG A 39 -1.42 1.00 11.50
N CYS A 40 -0.36 0.92 10.71
CA CYS A 40 -0.38 0.48 9.33
C CYS A 40 0.08 -0.97 9.28
N PHE A 41 -0.80 -1.87 8.85
CA PHE A 41 -0.44 -3.25 8.56
C PHE A 41 -0.15 -3.42 7.07
N TYR A 42 1.08 -3.82 6.74
CA TYR A 42 1.47 -4.13 5.37
C TYR A 42 0.93 -5.49 4.98
N ALA A 43 -0.22 -5.48 4.31
CA ALA A 43 -1.08 -6.64 4.06
C ALA A 43 -0.50 -7.64 3.08
N ASP A 44 -0.12 -7.12 1.93
CA ASP A 44 0.43 -7.93 0.86
C ASP A 44 1.41 -7.11 0.02
N GLU A 45 2.27 -7.81 -0.72
CA GLU A 45 3.26 -7.18 -1.58
C GLU A 45 3.59 -8.04 -2.80
N ASP A 46 3.86 -7.38 -3.92
CA ASP A 46 4.40 -7.98 -5.13
C ASP A 46 5.64 -7.18 -5.51
N ALA A 47 6.83 -7.77 -5.34
CA ALA A 47 8.08 -7.06 -5.48
C ALA A 47 9.22 -7.97 -5.96
N ILE A 48 10.27 -7.35 -6.53
CA ILE A 48 11.49 -8.04 -6.97
C ILE A 48 12.37 -8.55 -5.81
N ALA A 49 12.14 -8.05 -4.60
CA ALA A 49 12.79 -8.47 -3.37
C ALA A 49 11.85 -8.19 -2.18
N PRO A 50 12.02 -8.84 -1.01
CA PRO A 50 11.17 -8.63 0.15
C PRO A 50 11.10 -7.16 0.59
N LEU A 51 9.91 -6.72 1.00
CA LEU A 51 9.68 -5.40 1.60
C LEU A 51 9.20 -5.56 3.06
N TRP A 52 7.93 -5.27 3.34
CA TRP A 52 7.40 -5.14 4.69
C TRP A 52 6.15 -5.97 4.96
N LYS A 53 5.72 -6.86 4.04
CA LYS A 53 4.56 -7.73 4.22
C LYS A 53 4.57 -8.43 5.59
N GLY A 54 3.44 -8.37 6.28
CA GLY A 54 3.26 -8.91 7.63
C GLY A 54 3.68 -7.98 8.78
N GLN A 55 4.36 -6.87 8.49
CA GLN A 55 4.83 -5.93 9.50
C GLN A 55 3.77 -4.87 9.84
N ARG A 56 3.92 -4.30 11.04
CA ARG A 56 3.10 -3.21 11.57
C ARG A 56 3.98 -2.02 11.94
N PHE A 57 3.56 -0.84 11.51
CA PHE A 57 4.21 0.41 11.89
C PHE A 57 3.20 1.37 12.49
N PRO A 58 3.60 2.24 13.44
CA PRO A 58 2.74 3.34 13.87
C PRO A 58 2.29 4.16 12.65
N ILE A 59 1.01 4.54 12.61
CA ILE A 59 0.44 5.33 11.51
C ILE A 59 1.15 6.68 11.36
N THR A 60 1.72 7.21 12.44
CA THR A 60 2.49 8.46 12.45
C THR A 60 3.93 8.32 11.95
N SER A 61 4.41 7.09 11.74
CA SER A 61 5.84 6.79 11.50
C SER A 61 6.09 6.08 10.17
N CYS A 62 5.16 6.17 9.22
CA CYS A 62 5.31 5.59 7.88
C CYS A 62 4.56 6.40 6.81
N ILE A 63 5.01 6.30 5.57
CA ILE A 63 4.44 7.08 4.45
C ILE A 63 3.02 6.67 4.09
N SER A 64 2.67 5.40 4.27
CA SER A 64 1.30 4.89 4.11
C SER A 64 0.38 5.51 5.14
N GLY A 65 0.83 5.62 6.39
CA GLY A 65 0.10 6.29 7.44
C GLY A 65 -0.04 7.80 7.20
N TRP A 66 1.02 8.48 6.74
CA TRP A 66 0.94 9.88 6.31
C TRP A 66 -0.16 10.08 5.24
N ALA A 67 -0.16 9.25 4.19
CA ALA A 67 -1.15 9.33 3.12
C ALA A 67 -2.58 9.12 3.65
N MET A 68 -2.78 8.15 4.53
CA MET A 68 -4.09 7.89 5.14
C MET A 68 -4.55 8.98 6.11
N GLN A 69 -3.65 9.59 6.87
CA GLN A 69 -3.98 10.65 7.84
C GLN A 69 -4.32 11.98 7.17
N HIS A 70 -3.68 12.29 6.04
CA HIS A 70 -3.90 13.53 5.31
C HIS A 70 -4.94 13.37 4.19
N ASP A 71 -5.41 12.14 3.95
CA ASP A 71 -6.26 11.80 2.80
C ASP A 71 -5.66 12.32 1.48
N GLU A 72 -4.34 12.20 1.35
CA GLU A 72 -3.58 12.77 0.25
C GLU A 72 -2.61 11.76 -0.37
N THR A 73 -2.47 11.83 -1.70
CA THR A 73 -1.49 11.01 -2.44
C THR A 73 -0.07 11.54 -2.22
N ALA A 74 0.82 10.71 -1.68
CA ALA A 74 2.22 11.06 -1.53
C ALA A 74 3.04 10.64 -2.75
N VAL A 75 3.62 11.61 -3.44
CA VAL A 75 4.63 11.41 -4.49
C VAL A 75 6.01 11.68 -3.87
N VAL A 76 6.93 10.72 -3.97
CA VAL A 76 8.28 10.80 -3.38
C VAL A 76 9.32 10.42 -4.44
N PRO A 77 9.88 11.40 -5.18
CA PRO A 77 10.83 11.12 -6.26
C PRO A 77 12.20 10.65 -5.78
N ASN A 78 12.58 10.97 -4.54
CA ASN A 78 13.80 10.52 -3.89
C ASN A 78 13.54 10.40 -2.37
N ILE A 79 13.70 9.19 -1.83
CA ILE A 79 13.49 8.91 -0.41
C ILE A 79 14.51 9.58 0.52
N GLU A 80 15.70 9.89 0.03
CA GLU A 80 16.77 10.51 0.83
C GLU A 80 16.50 11.99 1.13
N LEU A 81 15.61 12.62 0.34
CA LEU A 81 15.29 14.05 0.44
C LEU A 81 13.93 14.31 1.09
N ASP A 82 13.10 13.29 1.27
CA ASP A 82 11.74 13.44 1.77
C ASP A 82 11.66 13.12 3.26
N LYS A 83 11.39 14.17 4.05
CA LYS A 83 11.34 14.09 5.53
C LYS A 83 10.24 13.18 6.07
N ARG A 84 9.27 12.78 5.24
CA ARG A 84 8.20 11.85 5.62
C ARG A 84 8.70 10.39 5.64
N ILE A 85 9.89 10.13 5.09
CA ILE A 85 10.44 8.79 4.96
C ILE A 85 11.35 8.45 6.15
N PRO A 86 11.04 7.38 6.92
CA PRO A 86 11.97 6.83 7.90
C PRO A 86 13.08 6.06 7.16
N LEU A 87 14.14 6.76 6.76
CA LEU A 87 15.16 6.23 5.85
C LEU A 87 15.74 4.87 6.28
N GLU A 88 15.95 4.66 7.58
CA GLU A 88 16.47 3.40 8.14
C GLU A 88 15.64 2.17 7.73
N ALA A 89 14.31 2.29 7.64
CA ALA A 89 13.42 1.20 7.22
C ALA A 89 13.52 0.89 5.72
N TYR A 90 14.05 1.82 4.92
CA TYR A 90 14.19 1.71 3.46
C TYR A 90 15.59 1.28 3.03
N MET A 91 16.62 1.57 3.83
CA MET A 91 18.01 1.18 3.58
C MET A 91 18.22 -0.30 3.21
N PRO A 92 17.56 -1.29 3.84
CA PRO A 92 17.74 -2.70 3.48
C PRO A 92 16.99 -3.11 2.20
N THR A 93 16.22 -2.20 1.58
CA THR A 93 15.37 -2.48 0.42
C THR A 93 15.96 -1.88 -0.87
N PHE A 94 15.43 -2.29 -2.01
CA PHE A 94 15.76 -1.66 -3.29
C PHE A 94 15.14 -0.28 -3.47
N VAL A 95 14.16 0.12 -2.65
CA VAL A 95 13.32 1.30 -2.89
C VAL A 95 14.16 2.58 -2.84
N ARG A 96 14.02 3.44 -3.84
CA ARG A 96 14.65 4.78 -3.92
C ARG A 96 13.66 5.90 -4.23
N SER A 97 12.47 5.55 -4.69
CA SER A 97 11.34 6.46 -4.86
C SER A 97 10.03 5.69 -4.77
N LEU A 98 8.94 6.38 -4.49
CA LEU A 98 7.64 5.75 -4.32
C LEU A 98 6.47 6.68 -4.65
N LEU A 99 5.33 6.05 -4.85
CA LEU A 99 4.00 6.66 -4.92
C LEU A 99 3.13 5.93 -3.90
N MET A 100 2.42 6.66 -3.05
CA MET A 100 1.53 6.11 -2.04
C MET A 100 0.17 6.80 -2.11
N VAL A 101 -0.89 6.02 -2.32
CA VAL A 101 -2.26 6.53 -2.50
C VAL A 101 -3.16 6.01 -1.38
N PRO A 102 -3.91 6.87 -0.67
CA PRO A 102 -4.88 6.44 0.33
C PRO A 102 -6.13 5.83 -0.33
N VAL A 103 -6.80 4.95 0.40
CA VAL A 103 -7.99 4.22 -0.04
C VAL A 103 -9.12 4.50 0.93
N GLY A 104 -10.24 5.03 0.44
CA GLY A 104 -11.47 5.21 1.23
C GLY A 104 -11.68 6.62 1.79
N SER A 105 -11.27 7.67 1.07
CA SER A 105 -11.66 9.06 1.36
C SER A 105 -13.16 9.18 1.68
N PRO A 106 -13.58 10.01 2.66
CA PRO A 106 -12.78 10.97 3.45
C PRO A 106 -12.09 10.38 4.68
N THR A 107 -12.28 9.08 4.96
CA THR A 107 -11.68 8.41 6.12
C THR A 107 -10.90 7.19 5.65
N PRO A 108 -9.67 7.36 5.11
CA PRO A 108 -8.92 6.25 4.55
C PRO A 108 -8.72 5.11 5.53
N THR A 109 -9.02 3.90 5.06
CA THR A 109 -8.89 2.64 5.80
C THR A 109 -7.78 1.74 5.25
N ALA A 110 -7.19 2.13 4.13
CA ALA A 110 -6.10 1.42 3.49
C ALA A 110 -5.23 2.37 2.67
N ALA A 111 -4.11 1.87 2.17
CA ALA A 111 -3.25 2.56 1.20
C ALA A 111 -2.66 1.57 0.19
N ILE A 112 -2.30 2.08 -0.98
CA ILE A 112 -1.64 1.32 -2.05
C ILE A 112 -0.33 2.02 -2.39
N GLY A 113 0.78 1.27 -2.32
CA GLY A 113 2.11 1.77 -2.64
C GLY A 113 2.67 1.18 -3.92
N ALA A 114 3.45 1.98 -4.66
CA ALA A 114 4.28 1.55 -5.77
C ALA A 114 5.72 2.05 -5.56
N TYR A 115 6.71 1.20 -5.83
CA TYR A 115 8.11 1.41 -5.45
C TYR A 115 9.06 1.19 -6.63
N TRP A 116 10.00 2.12 -6.81
CA TRP A 116 11.05 2.03 -7.84
C TRP A 116 12.44 1.99 -7.21
N SER A 117 13.36 1.30 -7.88
CA SER A 117 14.76 1.15 -7.46
C SER A 117 15.67 2.30 -7.87
N ARG A 118 15.09 3.37 -8.42
CA ARG A 118 15.78 4.57 -8.90
C ARG A 118 14.98 5.80 -8.49
N HIS A 119 15.59 6.98 -8.59
CA HIS A 119 14.82 8.22 -8.51
C HIS A 119 13.84 8.26 -9.68
N HIS A 120 12.57 8.38 -9.36
CA HIS A 120 11.48 8.36 -10.33
C HIS A 120 10.37 9.28 -9.84
N HIS A 121 10.09 10.33 -10.60
CA HIS A 121 8.91 11.16 -10.35
C HIS A 121 7.71 10.47 -10.99
N ALA A 122 6.74 10.04 -10.18
CA ALA A 122 5.54 9.39 -10.69
C ALA A 122 4.83 10.30 -11.71
N THR A 123 4.61 9.80 -12.92
CA THR A 123 3.91 10.56 -13.96
C THR A 123 2.44 10.74 -13.59
N LYS A 124 1.79 11.76 -14.15
CA LYS A 124 0.34 11.97 -13.99
C LYS A 124 -0.47 10.70 -14.28
N ARG A 125 -0.12 9.96 -15.34
CA ARG A 125 -0.80 8.71 -15.68
C ARG A 125 -0.66 7.65 -14.60
N GLN A 126 0.54 7.46 -14.03
CA GLN A 126 0.78 6.49 -12.95
C GLN A 126 0.01 6.87 -11.68
N ILE A 127 -0.05 8.17 -11.36
CA ILE A 127 -0.83 8.68 -10.23
C ILE A 127 -2.32 8.40 -10.46
N ASP A 128 -2.85 8.82 -11.62
CA ASP A 128 -4.26 8.64 -11.97
C ASP A 128 -4.66 7.15 -12.00
N ASP A 129 -3.79 6.27 -12.52
CA ASP A 129 -4.04 4.83 -12.57
C ASP A 129 -4.09 4.21 -11.16
N LEU A 130 -3.17 4.59 -10.27
CA LEU A 130 -3.16 4.08 -8.90
C LEU A 130 -4.32 4.62 -8.06
N GLN A 131 -4.72 5.88 -8.29
CA GLN A 131 -5.93 6.47 -7.67
C GLN A 131 -7.22 5.80 -8.15
N ARG A 132 -7.33 5.45 -9.44
CA ARG A 132 -8.46 4.66 -9.94
C ARG A 132 -8.50 3.27 -9.31
N LEU A 133 -7.35 2.63 -9.15
CA LEU A 133 -7.27 1.35 -8.44
C LEU A 133 -7.74 1.51 -6.98
N ALA A 134 -7.26 2.54 -6.29
CA ALA A 134 -7.67 2.85 -4.91
C ALA A 134 -9.20 3.06 -4.79
N GLY A 135 -9.84 3.75 -5.74
CA GLY A 135 -11.29 3.91 -5.76
C GLY A 135 -12.03 2.57 -5.81
N ARG A 136 -11.62 1.67 -6.71
CA ARG A 136 -12.19 0.32 -6.84
C ARG A 136 -11.90 -0.55 -5.61
N THR A 137 -10.72 -0.41 -5.02
CA THR A 137 -10.35 -1.09 -3.77
C THR A 137 -11.23 -0.64 -2.61
N ALA A 138 -11.53 0.66 -2.51
CA ALA A 138 -12.41 1.19 -1.48
C ALA A 138 -13.84 0.60 -1.58
N GLU A 139 -14.35 0.42 -2.79
CA GLU A 139 -15.64 -0.24 -3.02
C GLU A 139 -15.63 -1.70 -2.58
N ALA A 140 -14.56 -2.44 -2.89
CA ALA A 140 -14.40 -3.81 -2.44
C ALA A 140 -14.32 -3.92 -0.91
N ILE A 141 -13.51 -3.08 -0.26
CA ILE A 141 -13.40 -3.04 1.20
C ILE A 141 -14.75 -2.72 1.85
N ARG A 142 -15.51 -1.75 1.32
CA ARG A 142 -16.82 -1.39 1.87
C ARG A 142 -17.83 -2.54 1.81
N ARG A 143 -17.77 -3.33 0.74
CA ARG A 143 -18.64 -4.50 0.55
C ARG A 143 -18.26 -5.66 1.47
N ILE A 144 -16.96 -5.90 1.64
CA ILE A 144 -16.43 -7.05 2.40
C ILE A 144 -16.41 -6.74 3.91
N GLY A 145 -16.15 -5.49 4.27
CA GLY A 145 -15.90 -5.07 5.65
C GLY A 145 -14.44 -5.27 6.07
N LEU A 146 -14.12 -4.75 7.26
CA LEU A 146 -12.80 -4.85 7.89
C LEU A 146 -12.79 -5.78 9.11
N ALA A 147 -13.94 -6.39 9.44
CA ALA A 147 -14.15 -7.15 10.67
C ALA A 147 -13.20 -8.35 10.82
N ASP A 148 -12.82 -8.97 9.69
CA ASP A 148 -12.02 -10.19 9.63
C ASP A 148 -10.75 -10.02 8.77
N ALA A 149 -10.02 -8.91 8.93
CA ALA A 149 -8.75 -8.71 8.21
C ALA A 149 -7.81 -9.94 8.42
N PRO A 150 -7.51 -10.73 7.36
CA PRO A 150 -7.15 -12.15 7.50
C PRO A 150 -5.69 -12.44 7.89
N TRP A 151 -5.09 -11.64 8.77
CA TRP A 151 -3.65 -11.76 9.10
C TRP A 151 -3.32 -11.23 10.51
N ALA A 152 -4.03 -11.76 11.50
CA ALA A 152 -3.35 -12.03 12.76
C ALA A 152 -2.12 -12.91 12.45
N PRO A 153 -0.93 -12.65 13.00
CA PRO A 153 0.13 -13.66 12.94
C PRO A 153 -0.47 -14.96 13.48
N THR A 154 -0.27 -16.07 12.78
CA THR A 154 -0.46 -17.40 13.35
C THR A 154 0.48 -17.51 14.55
N PHE A 155 0.01 -17.11 15.73
CA PHE A 155 0.43 -17.77 16.94
C PHE A 155 -0.26 -19.13 16.90
N SER A 156 0.44 -20.09 16.29
CA SER A 156 0.28 -21.49 16.65
C SER A 156 0.52 -21.56 18.16
N ASN A 157 -0.54 -21.57 18.95
CA ASN A 157 -0.44 -22.04 20.32
C ASN A 157 -0.22 -23.55 20.24
N GLY A 158 1.03 -23.96 20.41
CA GLY A 158 1.32 -25.27 20.99
C GLY A 158 0.90 -25.33 22.44
#